data_AF-A0A9W9SU97-F1
#
_entry.id   AF-A0A9W9SU97-F1
#
_cell.length_a   1.000
_cell.length_b   1.000
_cell.length_c   1.000
_cell.angle_alpha   90.00
_cell.angle_beta   90.00
_cell.angle_gamma   90.00
#
_symmetry.space_group_name_H-M   'P 1'
#
loop_
_entity.id
_entity.type
_entity.pdbx_description
1 polymer ?
#
loop_
_entity_poly.entity_id
_entity_poly.type
_entity_poly.pdbx_seq_one_letter_code
_entity_poly.pdbx_strand_id
1 'polypeptide(L)'
;MDPQIEELLGLEAVRTRAHVVLKLAEEGRLNHFNYHPDRMEDATDYVLKLIQRDFGPDKYHLIPPHGRWQHFEVGGVPRIATLLAEWDEKCDTTEKTRRLIDLFFVSVLLDAGAGDFWKFKESQSGLTLNRSEGIAVAALHMFLNGDFAGPDSSVKHTANGDALRNLNVDILSRGLQVDDGNPMIGVAARADILRKLGESLVNLKDIFGPSGRPGNLVDYLISKSNDGKLDYKDLWDVLQRLLIPIWPSDRTHVNGQPIGDAWPLRALEQQAGSESKPYSNIQPFHKLTQWLAYSLMVPFSRLLSVSWSNTELGTGLPEYRNGGMLVDMGVLELKPEALQRGLSLSGGSLPSFGAGDDEIVEWRAMTVALLDVLHTKILARLDGVQLSLPQVLEAGSWKAGRELAAAKRPETKCSPILNFGDGTLF
;
A
#
# COMPACT_ATOMS: atom_id res chain seq x y z
N MET A 1 -13.10 20.46 -7.71
CA MET A 1 -12.32 19.82 -8.78
C MET A 1 -13.32 19.56 -9.92
N ASP A 2 -12.97 18.96 -11.05
CA ASP A 2 -14.00 18.49 -11.99
C ASP A 2 -14.82 17.39 -11.28
N PRO A 3 -16.16 17.51 -11.11
CA PRO A 3 -16.96 16.50 -10.41
C PRO A 3 -16.81 15.09 -10.99
N GLN A 4 -16.44 14.98 -12.27
CA GLN A 4 -16.17 13.71 -12.93
C GLN A 4 -14.91 13.02 -12.40
N ILE A 5 -13.92 13.80 -11.99
CA ILE A 5 -12.66 13.30 -11.42
C ILE A 5 -12.86 12.93 -9.95
N GLU A 6 -13.68 13.71 -9.22
CA GLU A 6 -13.97 13.46 -7.81
C GLU A 6 -14.53 12.05 -7.58
N GLU A 7 -15.37 11.56 -8.50
CA GLU A 7 -15.86 10.17 -8.45
C GLU A 7 -14.70 9.15 -8.50
N LEU A 8 -13.76 9.29 -9.45
CA LEU A 8 -12.63 8.36 -9.60
C LEU A 8 -11.61 8.44 -8.47
N LEU A 9 -11.48 9.61 -7.84
CA LEU A 9 -10.60 9.81 -6.69
C LEU A 9 -11.23 9.30 -5.38
N GLY A 10 -12.54 9.11 -5.37
CA GLY A 10 -13.30 8.63 -4.22
C GLY A 10 -12.93 7.20 -3.82
N LEU A 11 -12.99 6.95 -2.52
CA LEU A 11 -12.69 5.66 -1.90
C LEU A 11 -13.64 4.55 -2.42
N GLU A 12 -14.92 4.88 -2.56
CA GLU A 12 -15.95 3.95 -3.01
C GLU A 12 -15.75 3.48 -4.45
N ALA A 13 -15.16 4.30 -5.31
CA ALA A 13 -14.96 3.98 -6.72
C ALA A 13 -14.02 2.79 -6.92
N VAL A 14 -13.04 2.61 -6.02
CA VAL A 14 -12.10 1.46 -6.06
C VAL A 14 -12.88 0.15 -5.96
N ARG A 15 -13.69 -0.01 -4.91
CA ARG A 15 -14.49 -1.22 -4.67
C ARG A 15 -15.58 -1.38 -5.72
N THR A 16 -16.41 -0.35 -5.91
CA THR A 16 -17.62 -0.47 -6.76
C THR A 16 -17.27 -0.88 -8.18
N ARG A 17 -16.21 -0.32 -8.77
CA ARG A 17 -15.77 -0.68 -10.12
C ARG A 17 -15.10 -2.06 -10.16
N ALA A 18 -14.31 -2.43 -9.14
CA ALA A 18 -13.72 -3.76 -9.05
C ALA A 18 -14.79 -4.87 -8.98
N HIS A 19 -15.91 -4.63 -8.30
CA HIS A 19 -17.03 -5.57 -8.25
C HIS A 19 -17.81 -5.69 -9.56
N VAL A 20 -17.80 -4.66 -10.43
CA VAL A 20 -18.28 -4.81 -11.82
C VAL A 20 -17.42 -5.80 -12.60
N VAL A 21 -16.10 -5.76 -12.39
CA VAL A 21 -15.16 -6.71 -13.01
C VAL A 21 -15.36 -8.12 -12.48
N LEU A 22 -15.60 -8.29 -11.16
CA LEU A 22 -15.95 -9.60 -10.58
C LEU A 22 -17.22 -10.18 -11.21
N LYS A 23 -18.27 -9.37 -11.40
CA LYS A 23 -19.49 -9.82 -12.08
C LYS A 23 -19.21 -10.30 -13.51
N LEU A 24 -18.37 -9.59 -14.26
CA LEU A 24 -17.93 -10.04 -15.58
C LEU A 24 -17.15 -11.37 -15.51
N ALA A 25 -16.36 -11.57 -14.47
CA ALA A 25 -15.63 -12.82 -14.25
C ALA A 25 -16.55 -14.00 -13.98
N GLU A 26 -17.60 -13.80 -13.19
CA GLU A 26 -18.65 -14.80 -12.94
C GLU A 26 -19.41 -15.19 -14.22
N GLU A 27 -19.48 -14.27 -15.19
CA GLU A 27 -20.04 -14.50 -16.53
C GLU A 27 -19.01 -15.08 -17.53
N GLY A 28 -17.75 -15.28 -17.13
CA GLY A 28 -16.67 -15.76 -18.01
C GLY A 28 -16.18 -14.74 -19.05
N ARG A 29 -16.42 -13.44 -18.81
CA ARG A 29 -16.22 -12.34 -19.77
C ARG A 29 -14.96 -11.50 -19.57
N LEU A 30 -14.08 -11.90 -18.65
CA LEU A 30 -12.76 -11.28 -18.52
C LEU A 30 -11.95 -11.42 -19.81
N ASN A 31 -11.06 -10.47 -20.08
CA ASN A 31 -10.24 -10.45 -21.29
C ASN A 31 -9.01 -11.36 -21.15
N HIS A 32 -8.41 -11.39 -19.97
CA HIS A 32 -7.08 -11.93 -19.73
C HIS A 32 -7.04 -13.09 -18.73
N PHE A 33 -8.07 -13.24 -17.89
CA PHE A 33 -8.13 -14.31 -16.89
C PHE A 33 -9.35 -15.22 -17.06
N ASN A 34 -9.17 -16.50 -16.75
CA ASN A 34 -10.25 -17.38 -16.34
C ASN A 34 -10.38 -17.27 -14.81
N TYR A 35 -11.61 -17.12 -14.33
CA TYR A 35 -11.94 -17.11 -12.90
C TYR A 35 -12.54 -18.46 -12.52
N HIS A 36 -11.96 -19.10 -11.51
CA HIS A 36 -12.38 -20.41 -10.99
C HIS A 36 -12.99 -20.23 -9.58
N PRO A 37 -14.30 -19.95 -9.47
CA PRO A 37 -14.94 -19.62 -8.18
C PRO A 37 -14.91 -20.79 -7.18
N ASP A 38 -14.87 -22.03 -7.66
CA ASP A 38 -14.73 -23.24 -6.85
C ASP A 38 -13.40 -23.26 -6.07
N ARG A 39 -12.34 -22.66 -6.63
CA ARG A 39 -11.02 -22.54 -5.98
C ARG A 39 -10.98 -21.52 -4.85
N MET A 40 -12.01 -20.68 -4.69
CA MET A 40 -12.09 -19.77 -3.55
C MET A 40 -12.22 -20.52 -2.22
N GLU A 41 -12.79 -21.72 -2.20
CA GLU A 41 -12.85 -22.54 -0.99
C GLU A 41 -11.44 -23.00 -0.57
N ASP A 42 -10.63 -23.49 -1.53
CA ASP A 42 -9.24 -23.88 -1.30
C ASP A 42 -8.39 -22.70 -0.79
N ALA A 43 -8.55 -21.52 -1.42
CA ALA A 43 -7.88 -20.29 -0.98
C ALA A 43 -8.30 -19.87 0.44
N THR A 44 -9.60 -19.95 0.74
CA THR A 44 -10.15 -19.66 2.07
C THR A 44 -9.59 -20.62 3.11
N ASP A 45 -9.55 -21.92 2.83
CA ASP A 45 -8.98 -22.94 3.71
C ASP A 45 -7.51 -22.68 4.02
N TYR A 46 -6.73 -22.34 3.00
CA TYR A 46 -5.31 -22.06 3.16
C TYR A 46 -5.08 -20.84 4.05
N VAL A 47 -5.77 -19.74 3.76
CA VAL A 47 -5.65 -18.49 4.54
C VAL A 47 -6.13 -18.69 5.97
N LEU A 48 -7.27 -19.36 6.18
CA LEU A 48 -7.79 -19.64 7.51
C LEU A 48 -6.83 -20.49 8.35
N LYS A 49 -6.20 -21.52 7.74
CA LYS A 49 -5.18 -22.32 8.41
C LYS A 49 -3.99 -21.48 8.89
N LEU A 50 -3.56 -20.48 8.12
CA LEU A 50 -2.47 -19.58 8.54
C LEU A 50 -2.90 -18.71 9.72
N ILE A 51 -4.08 -18.09 9.63
CA ILE A 51 -4.63 -17.26 10.71
C ILE A 51 -4.77 -18.11 12.00
N GLN A 52 -5.31 -19.32 11.89
CA GLN A 52 -5.48 -20.25 13.02
C GLN A 52 -4.14 -20.75 13.58
N ARG A 53 -3.17 -21.05 12.72
CA ARG A 53 -1.82 -21.47 13.14
C ARG A 53 -1.16 -20.41 14.02
N ASP A 54 -1.31 -19.14 13.66
CA ASP A 54 -0.57 -18.05 14.29
C ASP A 54 -1.35 -17.38 15.44
N PHE A 55 -2.68 -17.40 15.39
CA PHE A 55 -3.54 -16.68 16.35
C PHE A 55 -4.73 -17.50 16.88
N GLY A 56 -4.97 -18.70 16.36
CA GLY A 56 -6.09 -19.54 16.81
C GLY A 56 -5.76 -20.35 18.06
N PRO A 57 -6.79 -20.73 18.85
CA PRO A 57 -8.19 -20.34 18.73
C PRO A 57 -8.57 -19.06 19.52
N ASP A 58 -7.66 -18.45 20.27
CA ASP A 58 -8.00 -17.45 21.32
C ASP A 58 -7.27 -16.10 21.19
N LYS A 59 -6.35 -15.94 20.24
CA LYS A 59 -5.49 -14.75 20.08
C LYS A 59 -5.84 -13.90 18.86
N TYR A 60 -7.01 -14.09 18.25
CA TYR A 60 -7.45 -13.29 17.10
C TYR A 60 -7.48 -11.77 17.38
N HIS A 61 -7.75 -11.37 18.63
CA HIS A 61 -7.72 -9.98 19.08
C HIS A 61 -6.30 -9.34 19.06
N LEU A 62 -5.24 -10.16 18.97
CA LEU A 62 -3.87 -9.70 18.84
C LEU A 62 -3.44 -9.48 17.38
N ILE A 63 -4.28 -9.86 16.40
CA ILE A 63 -3.97 -9.62 14.99
C ILE A 63 -3.98 -8.12 14.75
N PRO A 64 -2.83 -7.51 14.40
CA PRO A 64 -2.82 -6.10 14.06
C PRO A 64 -3.49 -5.87 12.71
N PRO A 65 -4.04 -4.67 12.46
CA PRO A 65 -4.42 -4.29 11.11
C PRO A 65 -3.17 -4.22 10.22
N HIS A 66 -3.30 -4.61 8.96
CA HIS A 66 -2.23 -4.47 7.97
C HIS A 66 -1.78 -3.01 7.83
N GLY A 67 -0.48 -2.76 7.94
CA GLY A 67 0.06 -1.42 7.83
C GLY A 67 1.56 -1.35 8.13
N ARG A 68 2.11 -0.13 8.10
CA ARG A 68 3.56 0.09 8.22
C ARG A 68 4.12 -0.24 9.60
N TRP A 69 3.30 -0.20 10.66
CA TRP A 69 3.76 -0.42 12.03
C TRP A 69 4.49 -1.75 12.20
N GLN A 70 3.93 -2.84 11.66
CA GLN A 70 4.45 -4.20 11.81
C GLN A 70 5.84 -4.36 11.18
N HIS A 71 6.11 -3.63 10.10
CA HIS A 71 7.42 -3.67 9.43
C HIS A 71 8.54 -3.11 10.31
N PHE A 72 8.27 -2.15 11.20
CA PHE A 72 9.28 -1.66 12.15
C PHE A 72 9.58 -2.67 13.27
N GLU A 73 8.69 -3.63 13.51
CA GLU A 73 8.79 -4.63 14.57
C GLU A 73 9.36 -5.97 14.06
N VAL A 74 9.81 -6.01 12.80
CA VAL A 74 10.41 -7.20 12.17
C VAL A 74 11.59 -7.73 13.00
N GLY A 75 11.65 -9.06 13.10
CA GLY A 75 12.67 -9.75 13.88
C GLY A 75 12.42 -9.74 15.39
N GLY A 76 11.24 -9.30 15.85
CA GLY A 76 10.90 -9.24 17.27
C GLY A 76 11.60 -8.10 18.01
N VAL A 77 12.08 -7.08 17.29
CA VAL A 77 12.77 -5.93 17.86
C VAL A 77 11.77 -4.79 18.08
N PRO A 78 11.55 -4.33 19.34
CA PRO A 78 10.50 -3.38 19.68
C PRO A 78 10.85 -1.92 19.34
N ARG A 79 11.12 -1.62 18.06
CA ARG A 79 11.70 -0.34 17.63
C ARG A 79 10.78 0.84 17.92
N ILE A 80 9.47 0.73 17.67
CA ILE A 80 8.54 1.84 17.92
C ILE A 80 8.31 2.02 19.42
N ALA A 81 8.19 0.95 20.19
CA ALA A 81 8.04 1.05 21.65
C ALA A 81 9.28 1.69 22.30
N THR A 82 10.48 1.34 21.84
CA THR A 82 11.75 1.97 22.28
C THR A 82 11.73 3.47 21.98
N LEU A 83 11.35 3.84 20.75
CA LEU A 83 11.28 5.25 20.33
C LEU A 83 10.25 6.07 21.13
N LEU A 84 9.09 5.48 21.44
CA LEU A 84 8.07 6.13 22.26
C LEU A 84 8.57 6.39 23.69
N ALA A 85 9.27 5.42 24.29
CA ALA A 85 9.85 5.57 25.62
C ALA A 85 10.92 6.68 25.66
N GLU A 86 11.75 6.81 24.61
CA GLU A 86 12.71 7.91 24.49
C GLU A 86 12.04 9.29 24.40
N TRP A 87 10.81 9.36 23.90
CA TRP A 87 10.05 10.60 23.78
C TRP A 87 9.23 10.95 25.03
N ASP A 88 9.07 10.03 25.99
CA ASP A 88 8.20 10.21 27.16
C ASP A 88 8.53 11.47 27.97
N GLU A 89 9.81 11.80 28.12
CA GLU A 89 10.24 12.96 28.90
C GLU A 89 10.05 14.31 28.19
N LYS A 90 9.93 14.31 26.86
CA LYS A 90 10.04 15.53 26.03
C LYS A 90 8.82 15.82 25.16
N CYS A 91 7.92 14.86 25.01
CA CYS A 91 6.79 14.96 24.10
C CYS A 91 5.51 14.48 24.78
N ASP A 92 4.43 15.25 24.61
CA ASP A 92 3.10 14.75 24.92
C ASP A 92 2.67 13.68 23.90
N THR A 93 1.56 13.00 24.20
CA THR A 93 1.03 11.93 23.36
C THR A 93 0.68 12.41 21.95
N THR A 94 0.23 13.66 21.81
CA THR A 94 -0.08 14.26 20.50
C THR A 94 1.17 14.42 19.67
N GLU A 95 2.26 14.98 20.21
CA GLU A 95 3.52 15.14 19.51
C GLU A 95 4.19 13.80 19.18
N LYS A 96 4.11 12.79 20.07
CA LYS A 96 4.52 11.42 19.73
C LYS A 96 3.76 10.88 18.52
N THR A 97 2.45 11.14 18.48
CA THR A 97 1.61 10.78 17.32
C THR A 97 2.08 11.52 16.07
N ARG A 98 2.31 12.84 16.13
CA ARG A 98 2.83 13.62 14.98
C ARG A 98 4.13 13.05 14.44
N ARG A 99 5.07 12.67 15.32
CA ARG A 99 6.37 12.09 14.91
C ARG A 99 6.23 10.70 14.30
N LEU A 100 5.30 9.87 14.78
CA LEU A 100 5.00 8.60 14.12
C LEU A 100 4.35 8.81 12.75
N ILE A 101 3.47 9.80 12.62
CA ILE A 101 2.91 10.18 11.32
C ILE A 101 4.01 10.67 10.37
N ASP A 102 4.95 11.49 10.85
CA ASP A 102 6.13 11.92 10.07
C ASP A 102 6.92 10.71 9.54
N LEU A 103 7.28 9.77 10.43
CA LEU A 103 8.02 8.55 10.08
C LEU A 103 7.23 7.66 9.10
N PHE A 104 5.94 7.42 9.37
CA PHE A 104 5.13 6.50 8.58
C PHE A 104 4.91 7.04 7.17
N PHE A 105 4.76 8.35 7.00
CA PHE A 105 4.61 8.99 5.70
C PHE A 105 5.82 8.71 4.79
N VAL A 106 7.02 9.10 5.24
CA VAL A 106 8.24 8.93 4.43
C VAL A 106 8.56 7.45 4.23
N SER A 107 8.32 6.62 5.25
CA SER A 107 8.55 5.19 5.17
C SER A 107 7.64 4.51 4.14
N VAL A 108 6.33 4.76 4.16
CA VAL A 108 5.39 4.16 3.17
C VAL A 108 5.72 4.60 1.74
N LEU A 109 6.08 5.87 1.55
CA LEU A 109 6.42 6.41 0.23
C LEU A 109 7.73 5.84 -0.34
N LEU A 110 8.62 5.35 0.51
CA LEU A 110 9.81 4.61 0.09
C LEU A 110 9.52 3.14 -0.25
N ASP A 111 8.35 2.62 0.13
CA ASP A 111 7.99 1.19 0.07
C ASP A 111 7.59 0.69 -1.33
N ALA A 112 8.27 1.14 -2.36
CA ALA A 112 8.16 0.54 -3.68
C ALA A 112 9.05 -0.71 -3.78
N GLY A 113 8.91 -1.49 -4.85
CA GLY A 113 9.71 -2.70 -5.08
C GLY A 113 11.22 -2.47 -4.98
N ALA A 114 11.92 -3.19 -4.10
CA ALA A 114 13.37 -3.09 -3.88
C ALA A 114 14.22 -3.96 -4.84
N GLY A 115 13.56 -4.74 -5.70
CA GLY A 115 14.19 -5.87 -6.40
C GLY A 115 14.41 -7.06 -5.46
N ASP A 116 15.10 -8.09 -5.98
CA ASP A 116 15.31 -9.36 -5.27
C ASP A 116 16.66 -9.43 -4.53
N PHE A 117 17.59 -8.50 -4.81
CA PHE A 117 18.97 -8.55 -4.32
C PHE A 117 19.26 -7.63 -3.15
N TRP A 118 18.64 -6.44 -3.12
CA TRP A 118 18.91 -5.43 -2.11
C TRP A 118 18.64 -5.93 -0.69
N LYS A 119 19.52 -5.58 0.25
CA LYS A 119 19.43 -5.90 1.67
C LYS A 119 19.79 -4.70 2.53
N PHE A 120 19.11 -4.52 3.65
CA PHE A 120 19.49 -3.57 4.70
C PHE A 120 20.11 -4.31 5.88
N LYS A 121 21.31 -3.92 6.28
CA LYS A 121 21.97 -4.47 7.48
C LYS A 121 21.82 -3.49 8.63
N GLU A 122 21.09 -3.87 9.67
CA GLU A 122 20.92 -3.04 10.86
C GLU A 122 22.02 -3.35 11.88
N SER A 123 22.86 -2.35 12.17
CA SER A 123 24.00 -2.52 13.08
C SER A 123 23.60 -2.88 14.52
N GLN A 124 22.49 -2.34 15.01
CA GLN A 124 22.06 -2.46 16.41
C GLN A 124 21.53 -3.86 16.74
N SER A 125 20.79 -4.48 15.82
CA SER A 125 20.24 -5.83 16.01
C SER A 125 21.06 -6.94 15.35
N GLY A 126 21.96 -6.59 14.43
CA GLY A 126 22.69 -7.53 13.58
C GLY A 126 21.81 -8.17 12.49
N LEU A 127 20.54 -7.79 12.36
CA LEU A 127 19.63 -8.35 11.37
C LEU A 127 19.97 -7.86 9.96
N THR A 128 19.83 -8.77 8.99
CA THR A 128 19.82 -8.45 7.57
C THR A 128 18.40 -8.60 7.05
N LEU A 129 17.82 -7.48 6.64
CA LEU A 129 16.44 -7.36 6.19
C LEU A 129 16.40 -7.07 4.69
N ASN A 130 15.27 -7.30 4.04
CA ASN A 130 15.07 -7.02 2.62
C ASN A 130 13.62 -6.56 2.37
N ARG A 131 13.31 -6.17 1.14
CA ARG A 131 11.96 -5.76 0.71
C ARG A 131 11.35 -4.71 1.68
N SER A 132 10.05 -4.79 1.94
CA SER A 132 9.30 -3.77 2.69
C SER A 132 9.76 -3.62 4.13
N GLU A 133 10.12 -4.72 4.79
CA GLU A 133 10.68 -4.74 6.14
C GLU A 133 12.04 -4.02 6.20
N GLY A 134 12.93 -4.32 5.25
CA GLY A 134 14.22 -3.65 5.15
C GLY A 134 14.09 -2.16 4.89
N ILE A 135 13.20 -1.76 3.98
CA ILE A 135 12.94 -0.35 3.67
C ILE A 135 12.38 0.38 4.90
N ALA A 136 11.47 -0.25 5.66
CA ALA A 136 10.91 0.36 6.86
C ALA A 136 12.01 0.66 7.89
N VAL A 137 12.88 -0.30 8.16
CA VAL A 137 13.97 -0.11 9.11
C VAL A 137 15.00 0.90 8.59
N ALA A 138 15.35 0.87 7.30
CA ALA A 138 16.21 1.89 6.70
C ALA A 138 15.63 3.31 6.84
N ALA A 139 14.35 3.49 6.54
CA ALA A 139 13.64 4.77 6.70
C ALA A 139 13.61 5.23 8.16
N LEU A 140 13.48 4.31 9.13
CA LEU A 140 13.61 4.63 10.54
C LEU A 140 14.99 5.20 10.87
N HIS A 141 16.08 4.54 10.43
CA HIS A 141 17.44 5.06 10.69
C HIS A 141 17.67 6.43 10.06
N MET A 142 17.19 6.65 8.84
CA MET A 142 17.23 7.96 8.18
C MET A 142 16.46 9.02 8.99
N PHE A 143 15.27 8.68 9.47
CA PHE A 143 14.45 9.56 10.31
C PHE A 143 15.14 9.91 11.63
N LEU A 144 15.74 8.94 12.32
CA LEU A 144 16.50 9.17 13.56
C LEU A 144 17.74 10.04 13.33
N ASN A 145 18.37 9.92 12.16
CA ASN A 145 19.50 10.76 11.77
C ASN A 145 19.10 12.21 11.43
N GLY A 146 17.81 12.49 11.26
CA GLY A 146 17.29 13.79 10.85
C GLY A 146 17.34 14.03 9.34
N ASP A 147 17.52 12.97 8.54
CA ASP A 147 17.64 13.08 7.07
C ASP A 147 16.38 13.68 6.42
N PHE A 148 15.21 13.54 7.06
CA PHE A 148 13.93 14.12 6.61
C PHE A 148 13.55 15.43 7.30
N ALA A 149 14.25 15.81 8.38
CA ALA A 149 13.98 17.04 9.12
C ALA A 149 14.70 18.26 8.50
N GLY A 150 15.83 18.01 7.82
CA GLY A 150 16.70 19.03 7.25
C GLY A 150 17.90 19.35 8.15
N PRO A 151 19.04 19.80 7.57
CA PRO A 151 20.30 19.97 8.29
C PRO A 151 20.24 21.01 9.42
N ASP A 152 19.39 22.03 9.27
CA ASP A 152 19.25 23.13 10.25
C ASP A 152 18.16 22.86 11.31
N SER A 153 17.50 21.71 11.26
CA SER A 153 16.43 21.40 12.22
C SER A 153 17.00 21.05 13.60
N SER A 154 16.53 21.77 14.62
CA SER A 154 16.79 21.44 16.03
C SER A 154 16.05 20.18 16.51
N VAL A 155 15.05 19.71 15.75
CA VAL A 155 14.25 18.51 16.07
C VAL A 155 14.42 17.47 14.96
N LYS A 156 15.37 16.54 15.17
CA LYS A 156 15.72 15.50 14.19
C LYS A 156 14.59 14.53 13.87
N HIS A 157 13.83 14.12 14.88
CA HIS A 157 12.79 13.09 14.73
C HIS A 157 11.50 13.69 14.16
N THR A 158 11.60 14.33 12.99
CA THR A 158 10.50 14.92 12.22
C THR A 158 10.75 14.76 10.72
N ALA A 159 9.72 14.97 9.91
CA ALA A 159 9.84 15.13 8.47
C ALA A 159 9.27 16.50 8.09
N ASN A 160 9.94 17.23 7.21
CA ASN A 160 9.51 18.55 6.75
C ASN A 160 9.46 18.59 5.23
N GLY A 161 8.38 19.12 4.66
CA GLY A 161 8.24 19.29 3.22
C GLY A 161 9.38 20.08 2.59
N ASP A 162 9.87 21.13 3.27
CA ASP A 162 11.03 21.90 2.81
C ASP A 162 12.34 21.09 2.76
N ALA A 163 12.52 20.16 3.69
CA ALA A 163 13.67 19.25 3.66
C ALA A 163 13.50 18.20 2.55
N LEU A 164 12.30 17.65 2.39
CA LEU A 164 11.99 16.65 1.37
C LEU A 164 12.19 17.17 -0.06
N ARG A 165 11.90 18.46 -0.33
CA ARG A 165 12.20 19.12 -1.62
C ARG A 165 13.68 19.07 -2.02
N ASN A 166 14.57 19.00 -1.03
CA ASN A 166 16.01 18.96 -1.23
C ASN A 166 16.59 17.53 -1.16
N LEU A 167 15.75 16.52 -1.01
CA LEU A 167 16.19 15.14 -0.93
C LEU A 167 16.74 14.68 -2.28
N ASN A 168 17.97 14.16 -2.27
CA ASN A 168 18.66 13.71 -3.47
C ASN A 168 18.98 12.20 -3.41
N VAL A 169 19.47 11.69 -4.53
CA VAL A 169 19.79 10.27 -4.70
C VAL A 169 20.91 9.83 -3.75
N ASP A 170 21.87 10.70 -3.44
CA ASP A 170 23.00 10.38 -2.57
C ASP A 170 22.55 10.15 -1.11
N ILE A 171 21.66 11.01 -0.61
CA ILE A 171 21.08 10.88 0.73
C ILE A 171 20.30 9.57 0.82
N LEU A 172 19.44 9.28 -0.17
CA LEU A 172 18.68 8.02 -0.19
C LEU A 172 19.60 6.81 -0.33
N SER A 173 20.61 6.85 -1.20
CA SER A 173 21.52 5.72 -1.42
C SER A 173 22.31 5.43 -0.15
N ARG A 174 22.81 6.44 0.55
CA ARG A 174 23.44 6.28 1.87
C ARG A 174 22.49 5.64 2.88
N GLY A 175 21.29 6.19 3.03
CA GLY A 175 20.31 5.72 4.01
C GLY A 175 19.80 4.29 3.74
N LEU A 176 19.66 3.95 2.45
CA LEU A 176 19.24 2.63 1.98
C LEU A 176 20.43 1.66 1.80
N GLN A 177 21.67 2.06 2.09
CA GLN A 177 22.88 1.25 1.89
C GLN A 177 23.06 0.77 0.43
N VAL A 178 22.72 1.60 -0.55
CA VAL A 178 22.80 1.27 -1.97
C VAL A 178 24.20 1.60 -2.51
N ASP A 179 24.83 0.60 -3.08
CA ASP A 179 26.12 0.67 -3.80
C ASP A 179 26.16 -0.43 -4.88
N ASP A 180 27.28 -0.54 -5.60
CA ASP A 180 27.48 -1.54 -6.65
C ASP A 180 27.35 -2.99 -6.17
N GLY A 181 27.62 -3.25 -4.88
CA GLY A 181 27.50 -4.57 -4.24
C GLY A 181 26.12 -4.84 -3.61
N ASN A 182 25.29 -3.81 -3.46
CA ASN A 182 23.95 -3.88 -2.89
C ASN A 182 22.95 -3.02 -3.69
N PRO A 183 22.73 -3.31 -4.98
CA PRO A 183 21.94 -2.46 -5.86
C PRO A 183 20.46 -2.51 -5.50
N MET A 184 19.78 -1.37 -5.64
CA MET A 184 18.32 -1.24 -5.45
C MET A 184 17.69 -0.57 -6.67
N ILE A 185 16.58 -1.14 -7.16
CA ILE A 185 15.86 -0.61 -8.30
C ILE A 185 15.09 0.66 -7.87
N GLY A 186 15.14 1.71 -8.69
CA GLY A 186 14.25 2.88 -8.56
C GLY A 186 14.60 3.86 -7.43
N VAL A 187 15.87 3.97 -7.02
CA VAL A 187 16.28 4.96 -5.98
C VAL A 187 16.05 6.39 -6.46
N ALA A 188 16.38 6.69 -7.73
CA ALA A 188 16.15 8.00 -8.32
C ALA A 188 14.66 8.38 -8.36
N ALA A 189 13.80 7.42 -8.70
CA ALA A 189 12.36 7.61 -8.72
C ALA A 189 11.78 7.86 -7.32
N ARG A 190 12.29 7.16 -6.29
CA ARG A 190 11.93 7.42 -4.88
C ARG A 190 12.33 8.83 -4.42
N ALA A 191 13.53 9.29 -4.80
CA ALA A 191 13.94 10.66 -4.49
C ALA A 191 13.00 11.68 -5.14
N ASP A 192 12.60 11.45 -6.40
CA ASP A 192 11.68 12.33 -7.11
C ASP A 192 10.29 12.39 -6.48
N ILE A 193 9.73 11.23 -6.11
CA ILE A 193 8.44 11.14 -5.41
C ILE A 193 8.51 11.90 -4.08
N LEU A 194 9.59 11.75 -3.30
CA LEU A 194 9.72 12.45 -2.02
C LEU A 194 9.90 13.96 -2.20
N ARG A 195 10.60 14.43 -3.25
CA ARG A 195 10.67 15.87 -3.56
C ARG A 195 9.31 16.45 -3.90
N LYS A 196 8.55 15.78 -4.78
CA LYS A 196 7.19 16.20 -5.15
C LYS A 196 6.23 16.14 -3.96
N LEU A 197 6.39 15.16 -3.08
CA LEU A 197 5.68 15.13 -1.80
C LEU A 197 5.99 16.37 -0.96
N GLY A 198 7.27 16.75 -0.86
CA GLY A 198 7.69 17.98 -0.17
C GLY A 198 7.06 19.24 -0.76
N GLU A 199 6.95 19.33 -2.09
CA GLU A 199 6.21 20.40 -2.78
C GLU A 199 4.72 20.41 -2.40
N SER A 200 4.07 19.25 -2.46
CA SER A 200 2.64 19.08 -2.17
C SER A 200 2.30 19.41 -0.71
N LEU A 201 3.12 18.95 0.25
CA LEU A 201 2.96 19.21 1.68
C LEU A 201 2.96 20.72 1.99
N VAL A 202 3.92 21.47 1.42
CA VAL A 202 4.02 22.92 1.66
C VAL A 202 2.92 23.70 0.92
N ASN A 203 2.43 23.19 -0.21
CA ASN A 203 1.29 23.80 -0.92
C ASN A 203 -0.02 23.67 -0.11
N LEU A 204 -0.17 22.60 0.67
CA LEU A 204 -1.30 22.34 1.56
C LEU A 204 -1.04 22.85 2.99
N LYS A 205 -0.57 24.11 3.09
CA LYS A 205 -0.19 24.76 4.37
C LYS A 205 -1.32 24.89 5.39
N ASP A 206 -2.58 24.86 4.94
CA ASP A 206 -3.77 24.83 5.81
C ASP A 206 -3.89 23.52 6.60
N ILE A 207 -3.26 22.45 6.11
CA ILE A 207 -3.26 21.12 6.73
C ILE A 207 -1.90 20.85 7.38
N PHE A 208 -0.82 21.03 6.64
CA PHE A 208 0.53 20.60 7.05
C PHE A 208 1.38 21.73 7.63
N GLY A 209 0.84 22.94 7.76
CA GLY A 209 1.56 24.11 8.26
C GLY A 209 2.63 24.63 7.29
N PRO A 210 3.36 25.69 7.68
CA PRO A 210 4.26 26.41 6.79
C PRO A 210 5.47 25.60 6.30
N SER A 211 5.99 24.68 7.13
CA SER A 211 7.11 23.80 6.76
C SER A 211 6.66 22.52 6.02
N GLY A 212 5.35 22.32 5.84
CA GLY A 212 4.79 21.11 5.27
C GLY A 212 5.12 19.86 6.10
N ARG A 213 4.92 19.90 7.43
CA ARG A 213 5.20 18.75 8.31
C ARG A 213 4.04 17.74 8.22
N PRO A 214 4.25 16.48 7.79
CA PRO A 214 3.20 15.47 7.71
C PRO A 214 2.44 15.26 9.02
N GLY A 215 3.14 15.32 10.15
CA GLY A 215 2.59 15.16 11.49
C GLY A 215 1.50 16.17 11.87
N ASN A 216 1.45 17.34 11.23
CA ASN A 216 0.37 18.32 11.45
C ASN A 216 -1.00 17.82 10.94
N LEU A 217 -1.03 16.73 10.17
CA LEU A 217 -2.26 16.00 9.85
C LEU A 217 -3.05 15.59 11.11
N VAL A 218 -2.34 15.32 12.22
CA VAL A 218 -2.95 14.99 13.52
C VAL A 218 -3.85 16.12 13.98
N ASP A 219 -3.34 17.35 14.00
CA ASP A 219 -4.10 18.53 14.43
C ASP A 219 -5.28 18.80 13.51
N TYR A 220 -5.06 18.71 12.20
CA TYR A 220 -6.09 18.93 11.20
C TYR A 220 -7.26 17.95 11.38
N LEU A 221 -6.98 16.65 11.51
CA LEU A 221 -8.05 15.65 11.66
C LEU A 221 -8.74 15.75 13.03
N ILE A 222 -8.00 15.98 14.12
CA ILE A 222 -8.60 16.20 15.44
C ILE A 222 -9.54 17.41 15.43
N SER A 223 -9.18 18.49 14.72
CA SER A 223 -10.05 19.67 14.59
C SER A 223 -11.37 19.38 13.86
N LYS A 224 -11.40 18.31 13.06
CA LYS A 224 -12.61 17.81 12.37
C LYS A 224 -13.32 16.70 13.14
N SER A 225 -12.77 16.25 14.27
CA SER A 225 -13.39 15.17 15.03
C SER A 225 -14.76 15.56 15.56
N ASN A 226 -15.68 14.60 15.57
CA ASN A 226 -16.99 14.75 16.18
C ASN A 226 -17.09 13.72 17.31
N ASP A 227 -17.26 14.17 18.55
CA ASP A 227 -17.30 13.32 19.76
C ASP A 227 -16.12 12.33 19.89
N GLY A 228 -14.90 12.75 19.51
CA GLY A 228 -13.69 11.91 19.59
C GLY A 228 -13.61 10.82 18.51
N LYS A 229 -14.46 10.89 17.48
CA LYS A 229 -14.46 10.00 16.32
C LYS A 229 -13.96 10.74 15.08
N LEU A 230 -13.07 10.10 14.32
CA LEU A 230 -12.59 10.57 13.02
C LEU A 230 -13.27 9.81 11.88
N ASP A 231 -13.49 10.46 10.74
CA ASP A 231 -13.99 9.80 9.55
C ASP A 231 -12.83 9.30 8.68
N TYR A 232 -12.87 8.03 8.28
CA TYR A 232 -11.90 7.47 7.33
C TYR A 232 -11.91 8.22 5.98
N LYS A 233 -13.06 8.77 5.57
CA LYS A 233 -13.19 9.60 4.36
C LYS A 233 -12.40 10.90 4.45
N ASP A 234 -12.42 11.57 5.61
CA ASP A 234 -11.64 12.80 5.80
C ASP A 234 -10.14 12.54 5.64
N LEU A 235 -9.65 11.42 6.18
CA LEU A 235 -8.25 11.01 5.98
C LEU A 235 -7.98 10.72 4.50
N TRP A 236 -8.84 9.94 3.85
CA TRP A 236 -8.71 9.61 2.42
C TRP A 236 -8.63 10.86 1.54
N ASP A 237 -9.55 11.81 1.72
CA ASP A 237 -9.62 13.02 0.92
C ASP A 237 -8.37 13.90 1.06
N VAL A 238 -7.84 14.01 2.29
CA VAL A 238 -6.57 14.72 2.52
C VAL A 238 -5.42 14.01 1.82
N LEU A 239 -5.34 12.68 1.93
CA LEU A 239 -4.28 11.90 1.30
C LEU A 239 -4.36 11.94 -0.23
N GLN A 240 -5.55 11.88 -0.83
CA GLN A 240 -5.71 12.03 -2.28
C GLN A 240 -5.27 13.41 -2.76
N ARG A 241 -5.71 14.49 -2.08
CA ARG A 241 -5.27 15.85 -2.39
C ARG A 241 -3.75 16.00 -2.33
N LEU A 242 -3.11 15.34 -1.36
CA LEU A 242 -1.67 15.40 -1.19
C LEU A 242 -0.91 14.55 -2.22
N LEU A 243 -1.37 13.33 -2.49
CA LEU A 243 -0.62 12.34 -3.26
C LEU A 243 -0.85 12.44 -4.77
N ILE A 244 -2.00 12.94 -5.24
CA ILE A 244 -2.26 13.05 -6.70
C ILE A 244 -1.17 13.85 -7.44
N PRO A 245 -0.69 14.99 -6.92
CA PRO A 245 0.39 15.77 -7.57
C PRO A 245 1.76 15.09 -7.60
N ILE A 246 2.01 14.05 -6.79
CA ILE A 246 3.35 13.45 -6.69
C ILE A 246 3.62 12.43 -7.79
N TRP A 247 2.56 11.93 -8.42
CA TRP A 247 2.69 10.90 -9.43
C TRP A 247 3.39 11.42 -10.68
N PRO A 248 4.09 10.55 -11.42
CA PRO A 248 4.64 10.91 -12.72
C PRO A 248 3.56 11.44 -13.68
N SER A 249 3.94 12.37 -14.56
CA SER A 249 3.03 13.00 -15.52
C SER A 249 2.55 12.07 -16.63
N ASP A 250 3.06 10.84 -16.70
CA ASP A 250 2.64 9.81 -17.65
C ASP A 250 1.46 8.95 -17.14
N ARG A 251 0.99 9.19 -15.90
CA ARG A 251 -0.20 8.53 -15.36
C ARG A 251 -1.45 8.88 -16.14
N THR A 252 -2.51 8.11 -15.94
CA THR A 252 -3.78 8.34 -16.63
C THR A 252 -4.30 9.75 -16.34
N HIS A 253 -4.76 10.42 -17.41
CA HIS A 253 -5.40 11.73 -17.34
C HIS A 253 -6.85 11.65 -17.78
N VAL A 254 -7.72 12.40 -17.11
CA VAL A 254 -9.10 12.64 -17.51
C VAL A 254 -9.27 14.15 -17.63
N ASN A 255 -9.75 14.64 -18.77
CA ASN A 255 -9.91 16.08 -19.05
C ASN A 255 -8.62 16.89 -18.78
N GLY A 256 -7.45 16.30 -19.08
CA GLY A 256 -6.14 16.93 -18.89
C GLY A 256 -5.65 16.97 -17.42
N GLN A 257 -6.34 16.32 -16.49
CA GLN A 257 -5.96 16.25 -15.08
C GLN A 257 -5.49 14.83 -14.71
N PRO A 258 -4.38 14.67 -14.00
CA PRO A 258 -3.91 13.36 -13.55
C PRO A 258 -4.84 12.80 -12.48
N ILE A 259 -5.09 11.49 -12.55
CA ILE A 259 -5.93 10.78 -11.58
C ILE A 259 -5.16 9.69 -10.81
N GLY A 260 -3.83 9.76 -10.80
CA GLY A 260 -2.97 8.90 -9.98
C GLY A 260 -2.98 7.43 -10.40
N ASP A 261 -3.10 6.53 -9.42
CA ASP A 261 -3.13 5.08 -9.63
C ASP A 261 -4.54 4.63 -10.03
N ALA A 262 -4.90 4.99 -11.26
CA ALA A 262 -6.14 4.63 -11.92
C ALA A 262 -5.86 4.42 -13.41
N TRP A 263 -6.42 3.37 -14.01
CA TRP A 263 -6.00 2.92 -15.34
C TRP A 263 -7.20 2.51 -16.20
N PRO A 264 -7.15 2.74 -17.53
CA PRO A 264 -8.13 2.14 -18.44
C PRO A 264 -8.15 0.62 -18.31
N LEU A 265 -9.35 0.04 -18.39
CA LEU A 265 -9.61 -1.40 -18.30
C LEU A 265 -10.68 -1.79 -19.31
N ARG A 266 -10.34 -2.67 -20.25
CA ARG A 266 -11.25 -3.12 -21.32
C ARG A 266 -12.47 -3.85 -20.78
N ALA A 267 -12.35 -4.56 -19.66
CA ALA A 267 -13.49 -5.23 -19.03
C ALA A 267 -14.61 -4.24 -18.68
N LEU A 268 -14.26 -3.05 -18.15
CA LEU A 268 -15.23 -2.02 -17.82
C LEU A 268 -15.84 -1.35 -19.06
N GLU A 269 -15.07 -1.23 -20.14
CA GLU A 269 -15.57 -0.74 -21.44
C GLU A 269 -16.70 -1.63 -21.99
N GLN A 270 -16.61 -2.95 -21.83
CA GLN A 270 -17.65 -3.89 -22.29
C GLN A 270 -19.00 -3.74 -21.56
N GLN A 271 -19.02 -3.15 -20.37
CA GLN A 271 -20.24 -2.85 -19.61
C GLN A 271 -20.76 -1.44 -19.89
N ALA A 272 -19.92 -0.58 -20.47
CA ALA A 272 -20.25 0.80 -20.78
C ALA A 272 -21.22 0.84 -21.98
N GLY A 273 -22.51 1.06 -21.71
CA GLY A 273 -23.52 1.25 -22.76
C GLY A 273 -23.31 2.53 -23.59
N SER A 274 -24.23 2.80 -24.52
CA SER A 274 -24.18 3.95 -25.44
C SER A 274 -24.24 5.34 -24.77
N GLU A 275 -24.56 5.41 -23.46
CA GLU A 275 -24.57 6.64 -22.64
C GLU A 275 -23.45 6.65 -21.59
N SER A 276 -22.34 5.97 -21.85
CA SER A 276 -21.24 5.90 -20.89
C SER A 276 -20.46 7.21 -20.77
N LYS A 277 -20.09 7.56 -19.53
CA LYS A 277 -19.20 8.69 -19.28
C LYS A 277 -17.82 8.41 -19.91
N PRO A 278 -17.04 9.43 -20.35
CA PRO A 278 -15.75 9.25 -21.02
C PRO A 278 -14.69 8.46 -20.23
N TYR A 279 -14.89 8.28 -18.92
CA TYR A 279 -14.00 7.60 -17.98
C TYR A 279 -14.63 6.32 -17.39
N SER A 280 -15.70 5.80 -18.00
CA SER A 280 -16.40 4.61 -17.50
C SER A 280 -15.53 3.35 -17.56
N ASN A 281 -14.54 3.33 -18.44
CA ASN A 281 -13.57 2.25 -18.56
C ASN A 281 -12.40 2.35 -17.56
N ILE A 282 -12.34 3.37 -16.70
CA ILE A 282 -11.21 3.54 -15.77
C ILE A 282 -11.47 2.77 -14.47
N GLN A 283 -10.51 1.94 -14.06
CA GLN A 283 -10.46 1.33 -12.74
C GLN A 283 -9.48 2.12 -11.85
N PRO A 284 -9.97 2.81 -10.80
CA PRO A 284 -9.11 3.39 -9.78
C PRO A 284 -8.66 2.33 -8.77
N PHE A 285 -7.43 2.45 -8.29
CA PHE A 285 -6.88 1.63 -7.21
C PHE A 285 -6.42 2.47 -6.05
N HIS A 286 -5.74 3.60 -6.32
CA HIS A 286 -5.16 4.50 -5.31
C HIS A 286 -4.47 3.72 -4.18
N LYS A 287 -3.74 2.65 -4.56
CA LYS A 287 -3.30 1.62 -3.61
C LYS A 287 -2.36 2.19 -2.56
N LEU A 288 -1.47 3.11 -2.97
CA LEU A 288 -0.57 3.80 -2.06
C LEU A 288 -1.34 4.65 -1.03
N THR A 289 -2.38 5.36 -1.47
CA THR A 289 -3.27 6.13 -0.60
C THR A 289 -3.93 5.21 0.43
N GLN A 290 -4.47 4.07 -0.01
CA GLN A 290 -5.11 3.06 0.85
C GLN A 290 -4.13 2.47 1.86
N TRP A 291 -2.93 2.08 1.42
CA TRP A 291 -1.87 1.57 2.29
C TRP A 291 -1.45 2.61 3.34
N LEU A 292 -1.23 3.84 2.90
CA LEU A 292 -0.84 4.93 3.78
C LEU A 292 -1.93 5.20 4.81
N ALA A 293 -3.19 5.27 4.39
CA ALA A 293 -4.33 5.47 5.29
C ALA A 293 -4.39 4.38 6.37
N TYR A 294 -4.30 3.09 5.99
CA TYR A 294 -4.21 1.99 6.95
C TYR A 294 -3.04 2.12 7.93
N SER A 295 -1.89 2.58 7.44
CA SER A 295 -0.71 2.79 8.28
C SER A 295 -0.89 3.95 9.26
N LEU A 296 -1.46 5.06 8.81
CA LEU A 296 -1.60 6.29 9.61
C LEU A 296 -2.72 6.19 10.65
N MET A 297 -3.78 5.42 10.42
CA MET A 297 -4.84 5.23 11.41
C MET A 297 -4.33 4.64 12.73
N VAL A 298 -3.31 3.79 12.67
CA VAL A 298 -2.81 3.02 13.82
C VAL A 298 -2.24 3.92 14.93
N PRO A 299 -1.34 4.90 14.65
CA PRO A 299 -0.92 5.89 15.65
C PRO A 299 -2.07 6.63 16.34
N PHE A 300 -3.09 7.08 15.60
CA PHE A 300 -4.25 7.77 16.19
C PHE A 300 -5.00 6.88 17.17
N SER A 301 -5.29 5.63 16.78
CA SER A 301 -6.02 4.71 17.66
C SER A 301 -5.21 4.25 18.85
N ARG A 302 -3.91 3.98 18.68
CA ARG A 302 -3.05 3.46 19.76
C ARG A 302 -2.62 4.51 20.77
N LEU A 303 -2.31 5.73 20.31
CA LEU A 303 -1.77 6.77 21.19
C LEU A 303 -2.86 7.75 21.65
N LEU A 304 -3.74 8.17 20.76
CA LEU A 304 -4.77 9.16 21.07
C LEU A 304 -6.10 8.53 21.48
N SER A 305 -6.20 7.20 21.48
CA SER A 305 -7.44 6.47 21.79
C SER A 305 -8.63 6.88 20.91
N VAL A 306 -8.33 7.31 19.68
CA VAL A 306 -9.35 7.76 18.71
C VAL A 306 -9.96 6.58 17.98
N SER A 307 -11.28 6.62 17.81
CA SER A 307 -12.03 5.68 16.99
C SER A 307 -12.28 6.23 15.58
N TRP A 308 -12.40 5.33 14.61
CA TRP A 308 -12.62 5.67 13.20
C TRP A 308 -14.01 5.22 12.73
N SER A 309 -14.71 6.09 12.01
CA SER A 309 -15.92 5.77 11.23
C SER A 309 -15.56 5.28 9.85
N ASN A 310 -16.48 4.56 9.21
CA ASN A 310 -16.44 4.28 7.77
C ASN A 310 -15.20 3.49 7.33
N THR A 311 -14.57 2.74 8.25
CA THR A 311 -13.37 1.95 7.98
C THR A 311 -13.64 0.78 7.03
N GLU A 312 -14.89 0.30 6.98
CA GLU A 312 -15.38 -0.70 6.05
C GLU A 312 -15.33 -0.25 4.58
N LEU A 313 -15.19 1.06 4.34
CA LEU A 313 -14.97 1.59 2.99
C LEU A 313 -13.55 1.30 2.47
N GLY A 314 -12.57 1.08 3.37
CA GLY A 314 -11.24 0.64 2.99
C GLY A 314 -11.26 -0.72 2.29
N THR A 315 -10.45 -0.89 1.26
CA THR A 315 -10.46 -2.07 0.37
C THR A 315 -9.23 -2.96 0.54
N GLY A 316 -9.30 -4.17 -0.03
CA GLY A 316 -8.15 -5.04 -0.18
C GLY A 316 -7.07 -4.37 -1.03
N LEU A 317 -5.79 -4.64 -0.75
CA LEU A 317 -4.69 -4.03 -1.50
C LEU A 317 -4.34 -4.88 -2.73
N PRO A 318 -4.45 -4.33 -3.97
CA PRO A 318 -4.15 -5.06 -5.20
C PRO A 318 -2.66 -5.08 -5.50
N GLU A 319 -1.86 -5.54 -4.54
CA GLU A 319 -0.44 -5.78 -4.71
C GLU A 319 -0.14 -7.26 -5.02
N TYR A 320 1.09 -7.51 -5.44
CA TYR A 320 1.50 -8.76 -6.05
C TYR A 320 1.52 -9.96 -5.10
N ARG A 321 1.49 -9.78 -3.76
CA ARG A 321 1.35 -10.87 -2.79
C ARG A 321 -0.10 -11.34 -2.72
N ASN A 322 -1.05 -10.44 -2.51
CA ASN A 322 -2.48 -10.73 -2.51
C ASN A 322 -2.94 -11.26 -3.87
N GLY A 323 -2.60 -10.56 -4.96
CA GLY A 323 -2.95 -11.02 -6.31
C GLY A 323 -2.22 -12.32 -6.67
N GLY A 324 -0.96 -12.46 -6.25
CA GLY A 324 -0.14 -13.64 -6.52
C GLY A 324 -0.67 -14.90 -5.85
N MET A 325 -1.16 -14.76 -4.61
CA MET A 325 -1.87 -15.85 -3.91
C MET A 325 -3.06 -16.34 -4.73
N LEU A 326 -3.90 -15.45 -5.27
CA LEU A 326 -5.07 -15.84 -6.06
C LEU A 326 -4.67 -16.64 -7.31
N VAL A 327 -3.56 -16.26 -7.96
CA VAL A 327 -3.04 -17.00 -9.12
C VAL A 327 -2.41 -18.33 -8.71
N ASP A 328 -1.60 -18.35 -7.65
CA ASP A 328 -0.95 -19.58 -7.19
C ASP A 328 -1.94 -20.62 -6.63
N MET A 329 -3.05 -20.19 -6.06
CA MET A 329 -4.13 -21.07 -5.60
C MET A 329 -5.07 -21.48 -6.74
N GLY A 330 -4.85 -20.98 -7.96
CA GLY A 330 -5.65 -21.31 -9.14
C GLY A 330 -7.01 -20.63 -9.17
N VAL A 331 -7.26 -19.61 -8.32
CA VAL A 331 -8.49 -18.80 -8.36
C VAL A 331 -8.54 -17.99 -9.65
N LEU A 332 -7.40 -17.45 -10.07
CA LEU A 332 -7.23 -16.73 -11.32
C LEU A 332 -6.17 -17.44 -12.17
N GLU A 333 -6.49 -17.65 -13.44
CA GLU A 333 -5.57 -18.27 -14.40
C GLU A 333 -5.46 -17.40 -15.64
N LEU A 334 -4.24 -17.06 -16.07
CA LEU A 334 -4.04 -16.33 -17.32
C LEU A 334 -4.57 -17.15 -18.49
N LYS A 335 -5.33 -16.51 -19.38
CA LYS A 335 -5.72 -17.09 -20.66
C LYS A 335 -4.47 -17.34 -21.53
N PRO A 336 -4.51 -18.34 -22.43
CA PRO A 336 -3.33 -18.74 -23.21
C PRO A 336 -2.67 -17.58 -23.97
N GLU A 337 -3.45 -16.66 -24.55
CA GLU A 337 -2.92 -15.52 -25.30
C GLU A 337 -2.19 -14.53 -24.39
N ALA A 338 -2.76 -14.23 -23.22
CA ALA A 338 -2.15 -13.35 -22.23
C ALA A 338 -0.86 -13.97 -21.66
N LEU A 339 -0.89 -15.27 -21.32
CA LEU A 339 0.28 -16.01 -20.86
C LEU A 339 1.41 -15.98 -21.89
N GLN A 340 1.11 -16.28 -23.15
CA GLN A 340 2.10 -16.28 -24.23
C GLN A 340 2.70 -14.88 -24.43
N ARG A 341 1.89 -13.82 -24.42
CA ARG A 341 2.37 -12.43 -24.51
C ARG A 341 3.30 -12.11 -23.35
N GLY A 342 2.89 -12.40 -22.11
CA GLY A 342 3.68 -12.10 -20.91
C GLY A 342 5.02 -12.84 -20.88
N LEU A 343 5.07 -14.10 -21.32
CA LEU A 343 6.31 -14.87 -21.43
C LEU A 343 7.23 -14.33 -22.51
N SER A 344 6.67 -13.89 -23.65
CA SER A 344 7.43 -13.25 -24.71
C SER A 344 8.07 -11.94 -24.23
N LEU A 345 7.33 -11.14 -23.46
CA LEU A 345 7.83 -9.88 -22.89
C LEU A 345 8.91 -10.09 -21.82
N SER A 346 8.78 -11.12 -20.99
CA SER A 346 9.75 -11.40 -19.92
C SER A 346 11.04 -12.03 -20.43
N GLY A 347 10.97 -12.82 -21.52
CA GLY A 347 12.08 -13.68 -21.96
C GLY A 347 12.44 -14.77 -20.95
N GLY A 348 11.60 -15.01 -19.94
CA GLY A 348 11.84 -15.92 -18.83
C GLY A 348 10.71 -16.95 -18.66
N SER A 349 10.70 -17.64 -17.51
CA SER A 349 9.71 -18.68 -17.19
C SER A 349 8.40 -18.14 -16.59
N LEU A 350 8.35 -16.85 -16.26
CA LEU A 350 7.18 -16.20 -15.68
C LEU A 350 6.70 -15.07 -16.59
N PRO A 351 5.38 -14.88 -16.76
CA PRO A 351 4.86 -13.78 -17.54
C PRO A 351 5.17 -12.44 -16.85
N SER A 352 5.48 -11.42 -17.64
CA SER A 352 5.72 -10.05 -17.17
C SER A 352 4.99 -9.04 -18.04
N PHE A 353 4.46 -8.00 -17.41
CA PHE A 353 3.66 -6.96 -18.06
C PHE A 353 3.99 -5.58 -17.50
N GLY A 354 3.62 -4.52 -18.22
CA GLY A 354 3.69 -3.15 -17.72
C GLY A 354 2.58 -2.84 -16.70
N ALA A 355 2.81 -1.87 -15.83
CA ALA A 355 1.84 -1.46 -14.80
C ALA A 355 0.45 -1.09 -15.34
N GLY A 356 0.40 -0.47 -16.52
CA GLY A 356 -0.82 -0.05 -17.20
C GLY A 356 -1.32 -1.02 -18.27
N ASP A 357 -0.69 -2.20 -18.42
CA ASP A 357 -1.18 -3.23 -19.32
C ASP A 357 -2.52 -3.79 -18.80
N ASP A 358 -3.44 -4.07 -19.71
CA ASP A 358 -4.81 -4.52 -19.38
C ASP A 358 -4.80 -5.81 -18.53
N GLU A 359 -3.81 -6.70 -18.70
CA GLU A 359 -3.59 -7.87 -17.83
C GLU A 359 -3.37 -7.49 -16.37
N ILE A 360 -2.52 -6.50 -16.10
CA ILE A 360 -2.21 -6.06 -14.73
C ILE A 360 -3.42 -5.33 -14.15
N VAL A 361 -4.08 -4.47 -14.93
CA VAL A 361 -5.25 -3.73 -14.47
C VAL A 361 -6.41 -4.68 -14.16
N GLU A 362 -6.70 -5.66 -15.03
CA GLU A 362 -7.75 -6.66 -14.80
C GLU A 362 -7.44 -7.55 -13.59
N TRP A 363 -6.19 -7.97 -13.44
CA TRP A 363 -5.74 -8.75 -12.28
C TRP A 363 -5.86 -7.97 -10.96
N ARG A 364 -5.46 -6.70 -10.96
CA ARG A 364 -5.58 -5.82 -9.79
C ARG A 364 -7.04 -5.57 -9.44
N ALA A 365 -7.93 -5.36 -10.41
CA ALA A 365 -9.36 -5.20 -10.19
C ALA A 365 -9.97 -6.45 -9.56
N MET A 366 -9.67 -7.63 -10.12
CA MET A 366 -10.09 -8.91 -9.54
C MET A 366 -9.52 -9.13 -8.14
N THR A 367 -8.27 -8.71 -7.88
CA THR A 367 -7.67 -8.82 -6.55
C THR A 367 -8.44 -8.01 -5.50
N VAL A 368 -8.82 -6.76 -5.81
CA VAL A 368 -9.64 -5.94 -4.89
C VAL A 368 -10.95 -6.66 -4.55
N ALA A 369 -11.69 -7.11 -5.56
CA ALA A 369 -13.01 -7.71 -5.36
C ALA A 369 -12.94 -9.07 -4.67
N LEU A 370 -11.99 -9.93 -5.06
CA LEU A 370 -11.84 -11.27 -4.48
C LEU A 370 -11.34 -11.25 -3.03
N LEU A 371 -10.66 -10.19 -2.60
CA LEU A 371 -10.31 -10.02 -1.18
C LEU A 371 -11.56 -9.74 -0.32
N ASP A 372 -12.57 -9.03 -0.83
CA ASP A 372 -13.86 -8.87 -0.14
C ASP A 372 -14.60 -10.22 -0.05
N VAL A 373 -14.56 -11.04 -1.12
CA VAL A 373 -15.13 -12.40 -1.12
C VAL A 373 -14.41 -13.30 -0.13
N LEU A 374 -13.07 -13.28 -0.12
CA LEU A 374 -12.24 -14.04 0.81
C LEU A 374 -12.55 -13.65 2.26
N HIS A 375 -12.63 -12.35 2.55
CA HIS A 375 -12.95 -11.83 3.88
C HIS A 375 -14.31 -12.33 4.36
N THR A 376 -15.34 -12.24 3.51
CA THR A 376 -16.68 -12.76 3.82
C THR A 376 -16.66 -14.26 4.13
N LYS A 377 -15.97 -15.05 3.30
CA LYS A 377 -15.86 -16.52 3.50
C LYS A 377 -15.10 -16.89 4.78
N ILE A 378 -14.06 -16.15 5.14
CA ILE A 378 -13.32 -16.34 6.39
C ILE A 378 -14.21 -16.06 7.60
N LEU A 379 -14.93 -14.94 7.60
CA LEU A 379 -15.83 -14.59 8.71
C LEU A 379 -16.95 -15.62 8.90
N ALA A 380 -17.49 -16.17 7.80
CA ALA A 380 -18.50 -17.22 7.87
C ALA A 380 -18.01 -18.52 8.52
N ARG A 381 -16.70 -18.74 8.61
CA ARG A 381 -16.06 -19.95 9.16
C ARG A 381 -15.43 -19.73 10.54
N LEU A 382 -15.40 -18.48 11.02
CA LEU A 382 -14.91 -18.13 12.34
C LEU A 382 -16.09 -17.84 13.27
N ASP A 383 -16.40 -18.77 14.16
CA ASP A 383 -17.52 -18.60 15.10
C ASP A 383 -17.19 -17.54 16.17
N GLY A 384 -18.06 -16.54 16.31
CA GLY A 384 -17.94 -15.48 17.32
C GLY A 384 -16.74 -14.51 17.15
N VAL A 385 -15.91 -14.66 16.12
CA VAL A 385 -14.72 -13.82 15.91
C VAL A 385 -14.97 -12.85 14.76
N GLN A 386 -14.82 -11.56 15.04
CA GLN A 386 -14.89 -10.50 14.04
C GLN A 386 -13.47 -10.06 13.68
N LEU A 387 -13.09 -10.26 12.42
CA LEU A 387 -11.85 -9.73 11.86
C LEU A 387 -12.19 -8.64 10.84
N SER A 388 -11.49 -7.52 10.91
CA SER A 388 -11.54 -6.50 9.85
C SER A 388 -10.77 -6.99 8.61
N LEU A 389 -11.10 -6.43 7.44
CA LEU A 389 -10.38 -6.74 6.20
C LEU A 389 -8.85 -6.53 6.35
N PRO A 390 -8.34 -5.41 6.92
CA PRO A 390 -6.90 -5.26 7.16
C PRO A 390 -6.27 -6.35 8.03
N GLN A 391 -7.00 -6.90 9.00
CA GLN A 391 -6.48 -8.02 9.81
C GLN A 391 -6.38 -9.31 8.99
N VAL A 392 -7.35 -9.56 8.10
CA VAL A 392 -7.30 -10.69 7.16
C VAL A 392 -6.19 -10.52 6.12
N LEU A 393 -5.88 -9.29 5.70
CA LEU A 393 -4.72 -9.03 4.85
C LEU A 393 -3.43 -9.39 5.58
N GLU A 394 -3.23 -8.86 6.80
CA GLU A 394 -2.00 -9.01 7.58
C GLU A 394 -1.69 -10.47 7.96
N ALA A 395 -2.64 -11.12 8.66
CA ALA A 395 -2.45 -12.48 9.15
C ALA A 395 -2.75 -13.54 8.08
N GLY A 396 -3.38 -13.15 6.97
CA GLY A 396 -3.94 -14.06 5.99
C GLY A 396 -3.35 -13.87 4.59
N SER A 397 -4.05 -13.15 3.71
CA SER A 397 -3.80 -13.17 2.26
C SER A 397 -2.40 -12.69 1.88
N TRP A 398 -1.89 -11.64 2.53
CA TRP A 398 -0.57 -11.11 2.23
C TRP A 398 0.51 -12.11 2.65
N LYS A 399 0.36 -12.72 3.83
CA LYS A 399 1.25 -13.78 4.33
C LYS A 399 1.19 -15.02 3.44
N ALA A 400 0.00 -15.45 3.04
CA ALA A 400 -0.22 -16.56 2.13
C ALA A 400 0.51 -16.37 0.81
N GLY A 401 0.41 -15.18 0.21
CA GLY A 401 1.14 -14.82 -1.00
C GLY A 401 2.66 -14.92 -0.86
N ARG A 402 3.23 -14.63 0.32
CA ARG A 402 4.67 -14.84 0.59
C ARG A 402 5.04 -16.30 0.75
N GLU A 403 4.26 -17.07 1.52
CA GLU A 403 4.55 -18.49 1.77
C GLU A 403 4.44 -19.30 0.47
N LEU A 404 3.41 -19.05 -0.35
CA LEU A 404 3.24 -19.66 -1.67
C LEU A 404 4.36 -19.27 -2.64
N ALA A 405 4.73 -17.99 -2.69
CA ALA A 405 5.84 -17.53 -3.52
C ALA A 405 7.17 -18.18 -3.13
N ALA A 406 7.45 -18.31 -1.84
CA ALA A 406 8.66 -18.98 -1.37
C ALA A 406 8.64 -20.49 -1.65
N ALA A 407 7.49 -21.15 -1.55
CA ALA A 407 7.36 -22.58 -1.84
C ALA A 407 7.50 -22.89 -3.34
N LYS A 408 6.87 -22.09 -4.20
CA LYS A 408 6.83 -22.35 -5.65
C LYS A 408 8.01 -21.77 -6.42
N ARG A 409 8.59 -20.68 -5.94
CA ARG A 409 9.72 -19.96 -6.56
C ARG A 409 10.78 -19.67 -5.49
N PRO A 410 11.46 -20.71 -4.95
CA PRO A 410 12.32 -20.57 -3.77
C PRO A 410 13.52 -19.62 -3.96
N GLU A 411 14.02 -19.50 -5.19
CA GLU A 411 15.17 -18.65 -5.51
C GLU A 411 14.83 -17.16 -5.42
N THR A 412 13.71 -16.75 -6.00
CA THR A 412 13.33 -15.33 -6.14
C THR A 412 12.26 -14.91 -5.14
N LYS A 413 11.38 -15.83 -4.74
CA LYS A 413 10.19 -15.60 -3.89
C LYS A 413 9.27 -14.52 -4.48
N CYS A 414 9.26 -14.39 -5.81
CA CYS A 414 8.48 -13.43 -6.56
C CYS A 414 7.03 -13.92 -6.78
N SER A 415 6.18 -13.00 -7.22
CA SER A 415 4.80 -13.30 -7.63
C SER A 415 4.79 -14.17 -8.90
N PRO A 416 3.74 -14.99 -9.14
CA PRO A 416 3.61 -15.75 -10.39
C PRO A 416 3.45 -14.86 -11.65
N ILE A 417 3.11 -13.58 -11.49
CA ILE A 417 3.08 -12.59 -12.58
C ILE A 417 4.00 -11.43 -12.18
N LEU A 418 4.96 -11.12 -13.04
CA LEU A 418 5.94 -10.06 -12.84
C LEU A 418 5.40 -8.73 -13.39
N ASN A 419 5.94 -7.62 -12.87
CA ASN A 419 5.61 -6.28 -13.33
C ASN A 419 6.90 -5.52 -13.65
N PHE A 420 7.00 -4.95 -14.85
CA PHE A 420 8.05 -4.00 -15.21
C PHE A 420 7.75 -2.65 -14.56
N GLY A 421 8.30 -2.43 -13.38
CA GLY A 421 8.20 -1.17 -12.67
C GLY A 421 9.49 -0.36 -12.70
N ASP A 422 9.37 0.95 -12.84
CA ASP A 422 10.43 1.95 -12.59
C ASP A 422 10.69 2.19 -11.09
N GLY A 423 10.05 1.39 -10.22
CA GLY A 423 10.08 1.58 -8.78
C GLY A 423 9.10 2.64 -8.27
N THR A 424 8.10 3.03 -9.06
CA THR A 424 7.02 3.96 -8.65
C THR A 424 5.65 3.30 -8.53
N LEU A 425 5.48 2.05 -8.96
CA LEU A 425 4.26 1.28 -8.67
C LEU A 425 4.45 0.47 -7.38
N PHE A 426 3.54 0.64 -6.43
CA PHE A 426 3.63 0.12 -5.07
C PHE A 426 2.87 -1.18 -4.88
#